data_AF-A0A133NUT8-F1
#
_entry.id   AF-A0A133NUT8-F1
#
_cell.length_a   1.000
_cell.length_b   1.000
_cell.length_c   1.000
_cell.angle_alpha   90.00
_cell.angle_beta   90.00
_cell.angle_gamma   90.00
#
_symmetry.space_group_name_H-M   'P 1'
#
loop_
_entity.id
_entity.type
_entity.pdbx_description
1 polymer ?
#
loop_
_entity_poly.entity_id
_entity_poly.type
_entity_poly.pdbx_seq_one_letter_code
_entity_poly.pdbx_strand_id
1 'polypeptide(L)'
;MRSKKALIEGFIAQLNEKELEKLADYSDDTAVYDSHGNKLSVVDCWSEYVEQKYNHDLAQLVQSEGLNDALTRKFMEKSFSAGEVSELGTDINDLMPRMSRFGAAAKARAEKKSRIVESMRKLFNEFVGLIGFSQYER
;
A
#
# COMPACT_ATOMS: atom_id res chain seq x y z
N MET A 1 -5.11 6.41 13.79
CA MET A 1 -4.19 5.93 14.84
C MET A 1 -4.02 4.42 14.88
N ARG A 2 -5.05 3.58 14.66
CA ARG A 2 -4.88 2.11 14.67
C ARG A 2 -4.09 1.52 13.48
N SER A 3 -4.19 2.09 12.29
CA SER A 3 -3.50 1.62 11.07
C SER A 3 -1.98 1.70 11.19
N LYS A 4 -1.45 2.86 11.58
CA LYS A 4 -0.01 3.09 11.73
C LYS A 4 0.63 2.17 12.78
N LYS A 5 -0.10 1.87 13.86
CA LYS A 5 0.35 0.91 14.88
C LYS A 5 0.58 -0.48 14.26
N ALA A 6 -0.38 -0.96 13.45
CA ALA A 6 -0.26 -2.28 12.82
C ALA A 6 0.93 -2.37 11.85
N LEU A 7 1.23 -1.30 11.11
CA LEU A 7 2.43 -1.23 10.26
C LEU A 7 3.72 -1.32 11.07
N ILE A 8 3.80 -0.61 12.21
CA ILE A 8 4.96 -0.66 13.11
C ILE A 8 5.12 -2.06 13.71
N GLU A 9 4.03 -2.67 14.19
CA GLU A 9 4.04 -4.04 14.73
C GLU A 9 4.48 -5.04 13.66
N GLY A 10 3.96 -4.90 12.43
CA GLY A 10 4.36 -5.74 11.30
C GLY A 10 5.83 -5.57 10.91
N PHE A 11 6.35 -4.35 10.94
CA PHE A 11 7.76 -4.07 10.69
C PHE A 11 8.66 -4.68 11.78
N ILE A 12 8.32 -4.51 13.05
CA ILE A 12 9.06 -5.11 14.17
C ILE A 12 9.05 -6.64 14.06
N ALA A 13 7.91 -7.24 13.71
CA ALA A 13 7.83 -8.68 13.50
C ALA A 13 8.75 -9.16 12.37
N GLN A 14 8.74 -8.45 11.22
CA GLN A 14 9.63 -8.76 10.10
C GLN A 14 11.12 -8.58 10.44
N LEU A 15 11.46 -7.54 11.21
CA LEU A 15 12.82 -7.36 11.71
C LEU A 15 13.20 -8.51 12.65
N ASN A 16 12.36 -8.84 13.62
CA ASN A 16 12.63 -9.94 14.54
C ASN A 16 12.79 -11.28 13.82
N GLU A 17 12.02 -11.57 12.77
CA GLU A 17 12.19 -12.79 11.97
C GLU A 17 13.55 -12.82 11.25
N LYS A 18 13.95 -11.71 10.61
CA LYS A 18 15.27 -11.57 9.99
C LYS A 18 16.41 -11.62 11.00
N GLU A 19 16.22 -11.08 12.20
CA GLU A 19 17.21 -11.10 13.29
C GLU A 19 17.26 -12.47 13.97
N LEU A 20 16.15 -13.22 14.04
CA LEU A 20 16.12 -14.62 14.49
C LEU A 20 16.92 -15.54 13.54
N GLU A 21 16.88 -15.29 12.23
CA GLU A 21 17.76 -15.98 11.28
C GLU A 21 19.25 -15.64 11.50
N LYS A 22 19.56 -14.41 11.92
CA LYS A 22 20.93 -13.97 12.22
C LYS A 22 21.45 -14.43 13.58
N LEU A 23 20.58 -14.69 14.56
CA LEU A 23 20.95 -15.19 15.89
C LEU A 23 21.51 -16.63 15.88
N ALA A 24 21.54 -17.30 14.72
CA ALA A 24 22.36 -18.50 14.52
C ALA A 24 23.88 -18.21 14.62
N ASP A 25 24.30 -16.95 14.42
CA ASP A 25 25.68 -16.46 14.60
C ASP A 25 25.68 -15.21 15.50
N TYR A 26 26.04 -15.39 16.77
CA TYR A 26 25.83 -14.41 17.85
C TYR A 26 26.92 -13.31 17.91
N SER A 27 26.54 -12.02 17.98
CA SER A 27 27.03 -11.06 19.00
C SER A 27 26.27 -9.73 19.00
N ASP A 28 25.93 -9.30 20.21
CA ASP A 28 25.39 -8.01 20.68
C ASP A 28 25.80 -6.76 19.86
N ASP A 29 24.88 -6.25 19.03
CA ASP A 29 24.57 -4.81 18.92
C ASP A 29 23.26 -4.65 18.12
N THR A 30 22.38 -3.73 18.51
CA THR A 30 21.05 -3.50 17.89
C THR A 30 21.13 -2.75 16.56
N ALA A 31 22.08 -3.13 15.71
CA ALA A 31 22.33 -2.55 14.40
C ALA A 31 21.92 -3.54 13.31
N VAL A 32 21.04 -3.10 12.41
CA VAL A 32 20.67 -3.89 11.24
C VAL A 32 21.83 -3.81 10.24
N TYR A 33 22.32 -4.94 9.75
CA TYR A 33 23.35 -5.02 8.70
C TYR A 33 22.83 -5.71 7.44
N ASP A 34 23.36 -5.36 6.27
CA ASP A 34 23.12 -6.04 5.00
C ASP A 34 23.95 -7.33 4.87
N SER A 35 23.78 -8.07 3.77
CA SER A 35 24.54 -9.30 3.48
C SER A 35 26.04 -9.08 3.28
N HIS A 36 26.50 -7.83 3.20
CA HIS A 36 27.90 -7.44 3.03
C HIS A 36 28.51 -6.86 4.32
N GLY A 37 27.76 -6.85 5.43
CA GLY A 37 28.19 -6.30 6.71
C GLY A 37 28.09 -4.77 6.81
N ASN A 38 27.40 -4.09 5.88
CA ASN A 38 27.16 -2.65 5.97
C ASN A 38 25.99 -2.36 6.92
N LYS A 39 26.15 -1.36 7.78
CA LYS A 39 25.08 -0.91 8.67
C LYS A 39 23.93 -0.30 7.87
N LEU A 40 22.76 -0.92 7.95
CA LEU A 40 21.52 -0.44 7.37
C LEU A 40 20.85 0.56 8.32
N SER A 41 20.30 1.62 7.72
CA SER A 41 19.48 2.58 8.44
C SER A 41 18.11 1.98 8.72
N VAL A 42 17.69 2.00 9.99
CA VAL A 42 16.32 1.59 10.37
C VAL A 42 15.25 2.40 9.61
N VAL A 43 15.57 3.66 9.25
CA VAL A 43 14.70 4.52 8.45
C VAL A 43 14.53 4.02 7.02
N ASP A 44 15.61 3.50 6.41
CA ASP A 44 15.57 2.98 5.05
C ASP A 44 14.82 1.64 5.03
N CYS A 45 15.12 0.75 5.98
CA CYS A 45 14.37 -0.50 6.18
C CYS A 45 12.88 -0.27 6.40
N TRP A 46 12.51 0.77 7.15
CA TRP A 46 11.12 1.16 7.35
C TRP A 46 10.48 1.65 6.05
N SER A 47 11.17 2.50 5.30
CA SER A 47 10.68 3.03 4.01
C SER A 47 10.41 1.90 3.02
N GLU A 48 11.36 0.97 2.89
CA GLU A 48 11.22 -0.21 2.04
C GLU A 48 10.06 -1.11 2.48
N TYR A 49 9.93 -1.35 3.80
CA TYR A 49 8.83 -2.15 4.35
C TYR A 49 7.47 -1.57 3.99
N VAL A 50 7.30 -0.26 4.21
CA VAL A 50 6.05 0.45 3.93
C VAL A 50 5.71 0.36 2.44
N GLU A 51 6.70 0.57 1.56
CA GLU A 51 6.50 0.47 0.11
C GLU A 51 6.12 -0.95 -0.33
N GLN A 52 6.79 -1.98 0.19
CA GLN A 52 6.47 -3.38 -0.09
C GLN A 52 5.06 -3.73 0.39
N LYS A 53 4.70 -3.34 1.61
CA LYS A 53 3.37 -3.60 2.17
C LYS A 53 2.27 -2.91 1.36
N TYR A 54 2.48 -1.65 0.97
CA TYR A 54 1.56 -0.94 0.10
C TYR A 54 1.38 -1.62 -1.26
N ASN A 55 2.48 -1.98 -1.91
CA ASN A 55 2.44 -2.64 -3.21
C ASN A 55 1.72 -3.99 -3.15
N HIS A 56 1.94 -4.74 -2.06
CA HIS A 56 1.23 -5.99 -1.79
C HIS A 56 -0.28 -5.75 -1.63
N ASP A 57 -0.68 -4.84 -0.75
CA ASP A 57 -2.10 -4.56 -0.47
C ASP A 57 -2.84 -4.02 -1.70
N LEU A 58 -2.18 -3.17 -2.48
CA LEU A 58 -2.72 -2.66 -3.74
C LEU A 58 -2.92 -3.80 -4.74
N ALA A 59 -1.95 -4.71 -4.88
CA ALA A 59 -2.08 -5.87 -5.77
C ALA A 59 -3.22 -6.80 -5.33
N GLN A 60 -3.40 -7.02 -4.02
CA GLN A 60 -4.53 -7.79 -3.49
C GLN A 60 -5.88 -7.11 -3.81
N LEU A 61 -5.97 -5.79 -3.69
CA LEU A 61 -7.16 -5.04 -4.07
C LEU A 61 -7.46 -5.16 -5.58
N VAL A 62 -6.44 -4.99 -6.42
CA VAL A 62 -6.54 -5.14 -7.88
C VAL A 62 -7.03 -6.53 -8.24
N GLN A 63 -6.47 -7.58 -7.63
CA GLN A 63 -6.84 -8.96 -7.91
C GLN A 63 -8.27 -9.28 -7.44
N SER A 64 -8.61 -8.92 -6.20
CA SER A 64 -9.92 -9.23 -5.59
C SER A 64 -11.09 -8.55 -6.30
N GLU A 65 -10.91 -7.30 -6.74
CA GLU A 65 -11.94 -6.56 -7.46
C GLU A 65 -11.79 -6.62 -8.99
N GLY A 66 -10.77 -7.30 -9.51
CA GLY A 66 -10.52 -7.47 -10.95
C GLY A 66 -10.28 -6.13 -11.65
N LEU A 67 -9.52 -5.24 -11.02
CA LEU A 67 -9.23 -3.90 -11.51
C LEU A 67 -8.13 -3.90 -12.57
N ASN A 68 -8.06 -2.83 -13.35
CA ASN A 68 -6.90 -2.56 -14.19
C ASN A 68 -5.72 -2.11 -13.32
N ASP A 69 -4.66 -2.94 -13.20
CA ASP A 69 -3.50 -2.67 -12.34
C ASP A 69 -2.82 -1.33 -12.64
N ALA A 70 -2.50 -1.08 -13.91
CA ALA A 70 -1.77 0.12 -14.32
C ALA A 70 -2.55 1.41 -14.04
N LEU A 71 -3.84 1.44 -14.37
CA LEU A 71 -4.69 2.60 -14.06
C LEU A 71 -4.91 2.77 -12.56
N THR A 72 -4.98 1.66 -11.82
CA THR A 72 -5.20 1.69 -10.37
C THR A 72 -3.99 2.27 -9.63
N ARG A 73 -2.77 1.85 -10.01
CA ARG A 73 -1.52 2.43 -9.49
C ARG A 73 -1.45 3.93 -9.75
N LYS A 74 -1.73 4.36 -10.98
CA LYS A 74 -1.72 5.76 -11.37
C LYS A 74 -2.79 6.58 -10.64
N PHE A 75 -3.97 6.00 -10.41
CA PHE A 75 -5.03 6.63 -9.61
C PHE A 75 -4.59 6.85 -8.15
N MET A 76 -3.96 5.84 -7.54
CA MET A 76 -3.48 5.98 -6.16
C MET A 76 -2.33 6.98 -6.06
N GLU A 77 -1.38 6.98 -6.98
CA GLU A 77 -0.30 7.97 -7.06
C GLU A 77 -0.83 9.40 -7.13
N LYS A 78 -1.82 9.64 -8.02
CA LYS A 78 -2.53 10.92 -8.11
C LYS A 78 -3.22 11.27 -6.79
N SER A 79 -3.82 10.29 -6.11
CA SER A 79 -4.51 10.50 -4.84
C SER A 79 -3.53 10.88 -3.71
N PHE A 80 -2.37 10.22 -3.63
CA PHE A 80 -1.30 10.59 -2.69
C PHE A 80 -0.72 11.97 -2.97
N SER A 81 -0.55 12.32 -4.24
CA SER A 81 -0.11 13.66 -4.66
C SER A 81 -1.14 14.73 -4.32
N ALA A 82 -2.44 14.44 -4.50
CA ALA A 82 -3.54 15.35 -4.17
C ALA A 82 -3.85 15.43 -2.66
N GLY A 83 -3.40 14.44 -1.88
CA GLY A 83 -3.73 14.33 -0.46
C GLY A 83 -5.13 13.79 -0.17
N GLU A 84 -5.86 13.34 -1.18
CA GLU A 84 -7.19 12.74 -1.03
C GLU A 84 -7.51 11.72 -2.14
N VAL A 85 -8.44 10.81 -1.84
CA VAL A 85 -9.00 9.88 -2.85
C VAL A 85 -10.20 10.53 -3.52
N SER A 86 -10.05 10.92 -4.78
CA SER A 86 -11.13 11.54 -5.55
C SER A 86 -12.23 10.52 -5.86
N GLU A 87 -13.36 10.63 -5.16
CA GLU A 87 -14.58 9.84 -5.44
C GLU A 87 -15.37 10.42 -6.62
N LEU A 88 -15.16 11.72 -6.88
CA LEU A 88 -15.80 12.48 -7.93
C LEU A 88 -15.02 12.27 -9.22
N GLY A 89 -15.66 11.61 -10.19
CA GLY A 89 -15.09 11.42 -11.52
C GLY A 89 -15.42 10.10 -12.19
N THR A 90 -14.95 9.98 -13.44
CA THR A 90 -15.00 8.77 -14.24
C THR A 90 -13.80 7.85 -14.00
N ASP A 91 -12.72 8.34 -13.39
CA ASP A 91 -11.47 7.59 -13.21
C ASP A 91 -11.71 6.20 -12.60
N ILE A 92 -12.53 6.10 -11.53
CA ILE A 92 -12.88 4.81 -10.90
C ILE A 92 -13.63 3.87 -11.87
N ASN A 93 -14.43 4.42 -12.79
CA ASN A 93 -15.11 3.59 -13.79
C ASN A 93 -14.14 2.94 -14.77
N ASP A 94 -13.00 3.57 -15.04
CA ASP A 94 -11.97 3.08 -15.95
C ASP A 94 -11.09 2.01 -15.29
N LEU A 95 -11.02 2.00 -13.95
CA LEU A 95 -10.37 0.95 -13.17
C LEU A 95 -11.17 -0.36 -13.20
N MET A 96 -12.49 -0.25 -13.20
CA MET A 96 -13.38 -1.40 -13.07
C MET A 96 -13.41 -2.25 -14.34
N PRO A 97 -13.64 -3.58 -14.21
CA PRO A 97 -13.91 -4.41 -15.36
C PRO A 97 -15.18 -3.96 -16.09
N ARG A 98 -15.31 -4.36 -17.36
CA ARG A 98 -16.52 -4.08 -18.14
C ARG A 98 -17.72 -4.74 -17.46
N MET A 99 -18.71 -3.93 -17.10
CA MET A 99 -19.97 -4.39 -16.49
C MET A 99 -21.14 -3.71 -17.20
N SER A 100 -22.26 -4.43 -17.30
CA SER A 100 -23.49 -3.86 -17.83
C SER A 100 -23.98 -2.69 -16.97
N ARG A 101 -24.47 -1.65 -17.63
CA ARG A 101 -25.00 -0.43 -17.01
C ARG A 101 -26.54 -0.45 -16.90
N PHE A 102 -27.16 -1.57 -17.26
CA PHE A 102 -28.60 -1.69 -17.41
C PHE A 102 -29.20 -2.74 -16.48
N GLY A 103 -30.45 -2.53 -16.05
CA GLY A 103 -31.20 -3.48 -15.23
C GLY A 103 -30.52 -3.81 -13.89
N ALA A 104 -30.69 -5.05 -13.41
CA ALA A 104 -30.11 -5.51 -12.15
C ALA A 104 -28.57 -5.40 -12.09
N ALA A 105 -27.90 -5.45 -13.24
CA ALA A 105 -26.44 -5.29 -13.31
C ALA A 105 -25.98 -3.85 -12.99
N ALA A 106 -26.83 -2.84 -13.19
CA ALA A 106 -26.51 -1.46 -12.82
C ALA A 106 -26.34 -1.30 -11.31
N LYS A 107 -27.18 -1.98 -10.51
CA LYS A 107 -27.09 -2.00 -9.05
C LYS A 107 -25.80 -2.66 -8.59
N ALA A 108 -25.48 -3.84 -9.11
CA ALA A 108 -24.24 -4.54 -8.80
C ALA A 108 -22.98 -3.72 -9.17
N ARG A 109 -23.01 -2.99 -10.28
CA ARG A 109 -21.93 -2.08 -10.68
C ARG A 109 -21.79 -0.92 -9.68
N ALA A 110 -22.89 -0.31 -9.25
CA ALA A 110 -22.85 0.79 -8.29
C ALA A 110 -22.31 0.33 -6.93
N GLU A 111 -22.75 -0.83 -6.43
CA GLU A 111 -22.25 -1.45 -5.20
C GLU A 111 -20.76 -1.75 -5.28
N LYS A 112 -20.30 -2.32 -6.42
CA LYS A 112 -18.88 -2.59 -6.66
C LYS A 112 -18.06 -1.30 -6.67
N LYS A 113 -18.54 -0.25 -7.35
CA LYS A 113 -17.89 1.07 -7.32
C LYS A 113 -17.72 1.58 -5.89
N SER A 114 -18.78 1.49 -5.08
CA SER A 114 -18.74 1.93 -3.68
C SER A 114 -17.70 1.17 -2.86
N ARG A 115 -17.64 -0.16 -3.00
CA ARG A 115 -16.64 -0.98 -2.29
C ARG A 115 -15.22 -0.62 -2.69
N ILE A 116 -14.95 -0.47 -3.99
CA ILE A 116 -13.62 -0.09 -4.48
C ILE A 116 -13.20 1.25 -3.88
N VAL A 117 -14.08 2.24 -3.88
CA VAL A 117 -13.80 3.56 -3.31
C VAL A 117 -13.47 3.47 -1.82
N GLU A 118 -14.27 2.72 -1.06
CA GLU A 118 -14.03 2.50 0.36
C GLU A 118 -12.68 1.81 0.62
N SER A 119 -12.35 0.78 -0.15
CA SER A 119 -11.07 0.08 -0.09
C SER A 119 -9.89 0.98 -0.44
N MET A 120 -10.00 1.80 -1.50
CA MET A 120 -8.96 2.77 -1.88
C MET A 120 -8.76 3.82 -0.79
N ARG A 121 -9.84 4.33 -0.20
CA ARG A 121 -9.76 5.27 0.94
C ARG A 121 -9.11 4.64 2.15
N LYS A 122 -9.44 3.39 2.46
CA LYS A 122 -8.83 2.65 3.56
C LYS A 122 -7.33 2.51 3.33
N LEU A 123 -6.93 2.07 2.14
CA LEU A 123 -5.54 1.93 1.73
C LEU A 123 -4.80 3.27 1.82
N PHE A 124 -5.36 4.32 1.23
CA PHE A 124 -4.81 5.67 1.30
C PHE A 124 -4.57 6.12 2.75
N ASN A 125 -5.57 5.99 3.63
CA ASN A 125 -5.47 6.40 5.03
C ASN A 125 -4.46 5.60 5.85
N GLU A 126 -4.15 4.38 5.42
CA GLU A 126 -3.14 3.53 6.04
C GLU A 126 -1.73 4.02 5.73
N PHE A 127 -1.50 4.50 4.51
CA PHE A 127 -0.17 4.82 3.99
C PHE A 127 0.12 6.33 3.82
N VAL A 128 -0.87 7.19 3.93
CA VAL A 128 -0.70 8.65 3.77
C VAL A 128 0.29 9.21 4.80
N GLY A 129 1.26 9.97 4.31
CA GLY A 129 2.37 10.53 5.09
C GLY A 129 3.46 9.52 5.48
N LEU A 130 3.38 8.26 4.99
CA LEU A 130 4.43 7.25 5.13
C LEU A 130 5.12 6.96 3.80
N ILE A 131 4.34 6.85 2.71
CA ILE A 131 4.92 6.68 1.38
C ILE A 131 5.36 8.04 0.85
N GLY A 132 6.63 8.12 0.49
CA GLY A 132 7.21 9.24 -0.25
C GLY A 132 6.84 9.18 -1.72
N PHE A 133 5.56 9.36 -2.07
CA PHE A 133 5.24 9.89 -3.40
C PHE A 133 5.62 11.35 -3.36
N SER A 134 6.87 11.62 -3.75
CA SER A 134 7.50 12.93 -3.75
C SER A 134 6.48 14.07 -4.00
N GLN A 135 6.16 14.83 -2.95
CA GLN A 135 5.68 16.21 -3.11
C GLN A 135 6.88 17.18 -3.19
N TYR A 136 8.04 16.67 -3.59
CA TYR A 136 9.30 17.40 -3.69
C TYR A 136 10.05 16.94 -4.95
N GLU A 137 9.47 17.20 -6.12
CA GLU A 137 10.32 17.67 -7.20
C GLU A 137 10.61 19.16 -6.96
N ARG A 138 11.90 19.50 -7.01
CA ARG A 138 12.46 20.85 -6.80
C ARG A 138 11.86 21.90 -7.72
#